data_AF-A0A7Y8M1U1-F1
#
_entry.id   AF-A0A7Y8M1U1-F1
#
_cell.length_a   1.000
_cell.length_b   1.000
_cell.length_c   1.000
_cell.angle_alpha   90.00
_cell.angle_beta   90.00
_cell.angle_gamma   90.00
#
_symmetry.space_group_name_H-M   'P 1'
#
loop_
_entity.id
_entity.type
_entity.pdbx_description
1 polymer ?
#
loop_
_entity_poly.entity_id
_entity_poly.type
_entity_poly.pdbx_seq_one_letter_code
_entity_poly.pdbx_strand_id
1 'polypeptide(L)' 'MSIAEDGNCLDTLVDILCYEMICGRLSPETKAIFAEHLEICAACRKRASEFLELAGIDRQPEVSRMVH' A
#
# COMPACT_ATOMS: atom_id res chain seq x y z
N MET A 1 26.10 6.17 12.59
CA MET A 1 25.11 5.73 13.59
C MET A 1 23.73 5.90 12.97
N SER A 2 23.15 4.75 12.61
CA SER A 2 21.74 4.44 12.31
C SER A 2 20.84 5.49 11.66
N ILE A 3 20.83 5.52 10.33
CA ILE A 3 19.67 5.97 9.52
C ILE A 3 18.76 4.74 9.31
N ALA A 4 18.23 4.18 10.41
CA ALA A 4 17.44 2.94 10.37
C ALA A 4 16.02 3.13 10.92
N GLU A 5 15.68 4.29 11.48
CA GLU A 5 14.36 4.52 12.08
C GLU A 5 13.35 5.12 11.08
N ASP A 6 13.80 5.90 10.09
CA ASP A 6 12.92 6.53 9.10
C ASP A 6 12.29 5.56 8.08
N GLY A 7 12.96 4.43 7.78
CA GLY A 7 12.41 3.41 6.88
C GLY A 7 11.12 2.78 7.45
N ASN A 8 11.05 2.64 8.77
CA ASN A 8 9.95 1.95 9.44
C ASN A 8 8.64 2.75 9.42
N CYS A 9 8.71 4.08 9.48
CA CYS A 9 7.52 4.94 9.49
C CYS A 9 6.80 4.95 8.14
N LEU A 10 7.54 4.99 7.04
CA LEU A 10 6.97 4.99 5.69
C LEU A 10 6.39 3.62 5.33
N ASP A 11 7.08 2.52 5.66
CA ASP A 11 6.55 1.16 5.46
C ASP A 11 5.25 0.96 6.26
N THR A 12 5.21 1.41 7.52
CA THR A 12 3.99 1.34 8.35
C THR A 12 2.85 2.16 7.75
N LEU A 13 3.12 3.32 7.17
CA LEU A 13 2.10 4.14 6.51
C LEU A 13 1.51 3.40 5.30
N VAL A 14 2.35 2.78 4.47
CA VAL A 14 1.90 1.98 3.32
C VAL A 14 1.02 0.82 3.78
N ASP A 15 1.41 0.11 4.84
CA ASP A 15 0.62 -0.99 5.40
C ASP A 15 -0.75 -0.52 5.91
N ILE A 16 -0.81 0.62 6.60
CA ILE A 16 -2.07 1.22 7.06
C ILE A 16 -2.96 1.58 5.87
N LEU A 17 -2.41 2.24 4.85
CA LEU A 17 -3.18 2.61 3.65
C LEU A 17 -3.71 1.37 2.92
N CYS A 18 -2.91 0.31 2.80
CA CYS A 18 -3.34 -0.98 2.25
C CYS A 18 -4.46 -1.61 3.10
N TYR A 19 -4.33 -1.63 4.42
CA TYR A 19 -5.35 -2.15 5.32
C TYR A 19 -6.67 -1.37 5.23
N GLU A 20 -6.62 -0.03 5.26
CA GLU A 20 -7.81 0.81 5.12
C GLU A 20 -8.47 0.67 3.75
N MET A 21 -7.68 0.48 2.68
CA MET A 21 -8.18 0.20 1.34
C MET A 21 -8.94 -1.14 1.29
N ILE A 22 -8.37 -2.20 1.87
CA ILE A 22 -9.00 -3.52 1.97
C ILE A 22 -10.30 -3.47 2.78
N CYS A 23 -10.30 -2.74 3.90
CA CYS A 23 -11.47 -2.56 4.73
C CYS A 23 -12.54 -1.65 4.11
N GLY A 24 -12.28 -1.06 2.93
CA GLY A 24 -13.20 -0.14 2.26
C GLY A 24 -13.40 1.17 3.01
N ARG A 25 -12.45 1.56 3.86
CA ARG A 25 -12.48 2.78 4.69
C ARG A 25 -11.69 3.95 4.09
N LEU A 26 -10.84 3.67 3.10
CA LEU A 26 -10.07 4.69 2.41
C LEU A 26 -11.00 5.60 1.59
N SER A 27 -10.88 6.92 1.77
CA SER A 27 -11.67 7.87 0.98
C SER A 27 -11.28 7.81 -0.51
N PRO A 28 -12.18 8.22 -1.43
CA PRO A 28 -11.88 8.23 -2.86
C PRO A 28 -10.65 9.08 -3.22
N GLU A 29 -10.50 10.23 -2.57
CA GLU A 29 -9.36 11.14 -2.76
C GLU A 29 -8.05 10.49 -2.31
N THR A 30 -8.03 9.87 -1.12
CA THR A 30 -6.84 9.17 -0.63
C THR A 30 -6.51 7.93 -1.48
N LYS A 31 -7.52 7.21 -1.99
CA LYS A 31 -7.33 6.08 -2.91
C LYS A 31 -6.66 6.54 -4.20
N ALA A 32 -7.07 7.67 -4.77
CA ALA A 32 -6.47 8.22 -5.99
C ALA A 32 -5.00 8.64 -5.78
N ILE A 33 -4.72 9.39 -4.71
CA ILE A 33 -3.35 9.83 -4.37
C ILE A 33 -2.44 8.61 -4.11
N PHE A 34 -2.95 7.61 -3.39
CA PHE A 34 -2.18 6.40 -3.12
C PHE A 34 -1.91 5.60 -4.39
N ALA A 35 -2.88 5.50 -5.31
CA ALA A 35 -2.68 4.87 -6.62
C ALA A 35 -1.54 5.53 -7.40
N GLU A 36 -1.61 6.85 -7.56
CA GLU A 36 -0.61 7.64 -8.29
C GLU A 36 0.77 7.48 -7.65
N HIS A 37 0.84 7.44 -6.31
CA HIS A 37 2.09 7.19 -5.60
C HIS A 37 2.69 5.80 -5.92
N LEU A 38 1.87 4.75 -5.96
CA LEU A 38 2.33 3.38 -6.26
C LEU A 38 2.80 3.23 -7.73
N GLU A 39 2.27 4.03 -8.66
CA GLU A 39 2.76 4.07 -10.05
C GLU A 39 4.19 4.63 -10.15
N ILE A 40 4.56 5.54 -9.24
CA ILE A 40 5.85 6.24 -9.25
C ILE A 40 6.88 5.53 -8.36
N CYS A 41 6.47 5.05 -7.18
CA CYS A 41 7.37 4.53 -6.15
C CYS A 41 7.42 2.99 -6.15
N ALA A 42 8.43 2.43 -6.84
CA ALA A 42 8.59 0.98 -6.96
C ALA A 42 8.77 0.25 -5.61
N ALA A 43 9.38 0.90 -4.61
CA ALA A 43 9.56 0.33 -3.27
C ALA A 43 8.21 0.20 -2.53
N CYS A 44 7.39 1.26 -2.54
CA CYS A 44 6.06 1.24 -1.94
C CYS A 44 5.11 0.29 -2.67
N ARG A 45 5.21 0.19 -4.00
CA ARG A 45 4.46 -0.81 -4.79
C ARG A 45 4.82 -2.23 -4.40
N LYS A 46 6.11 -2.53 -4.23
CA LYS A 46 6.55 -3.84 -3.75
C LYS A 46 5.98 -4.13 -2.34
N ARG A 47 6.08 -3.17 -1.42
CA ARG A 47 5.53 -3.31 -0.06
C ARG A 47 4.03 -3.57 -0.07
N ALA A 48 3.27 -2.82 -0.87
CA ALA A 48 1.83 -3.01 -1.04
C ALA A 48 1.49 -4.40 -1.59
N SER A 49 2.25 -4.90 -2.57
CA SER A 49 2.11 -6.28 -3.07
C SER A 49 2.32 -7.30 -1.95
N GLU A 50 3.43 -7.20 -1.22
CA GLU A 50 3.77 -8.11 -0.12
C GLU A 50 2.68 -8.10 0.96
N PHE A 51 2.16 -6.91 1.30
CA PHE A 51 1.06 -6.78 2.26
C PHE A 51 -0.21 -7.49 1.80
N LEU A 52 -0.58 -7.35 0.52
CA LEU A 52 -1.77 -7.96 -0.05
C LEU A 52 -1.68 -9.49 -0.12
N GLU A 53 -0.49 -10.01 -0.45
CA GLU A 53 -0.18 -11.43 -0.41
C GLU A 53 -0.33 -11.97 1.03
N LEU A 54 0.20 -11.25 2.03
CA LEU A 54 0.08 -11.62 3.44
C LEU A 54 -1.36 -11.56 3.96
N ALA A 55 -2.14 -10.57 3.51
CA ALA A 55 -3.54 -10.43 3.89
C ALA A 55 -4.43 -11.54 3.29
N GLY A 56 -3.89 -12.40 2.42
CA GLY A 56 -4.63 -13.47 1.76
C GLY A 56 -5.65 -12.94 0.75
N ILE A 57 -5.48 -11.71 0.28
CA ILE A 57 -6.44 -11.02 -0.60
C ILE A 57 -6.00 -11.21 -2.05
N ASP A 58 -6.05 -12.46 -2.48
CA ASP A 58 -5.90 -12.86 -3.88
C ASP A 58 -7.17 -12.50 -4.71
N ARG A 59 -8.21 -11.90 -4.09
CA ARG A 59 -9.57 -11.86 -4.66
C ARG A 59 -10.36 -10.56 -4.51
N GLN A 60 -9.72 -9.39 -4.34
CA GLN A 60 -10.43 -8.11 -4.54
C GLN A 60 -9.98 -7.43 -5.84
N PRO A 61 -10.82 -7.42 -6.89
CA PRO A 61 -10.43 -6.96 -8.24
C PRO A 61 -10.05 -5.48 -8.30
N GLU A 62 -10.55 -4.67 -7.36
CA GLU A 62 -10.20 -3.25 -7.26
C GLU A 62 -8.78 -3.02 -6.78
N VAL A 63 -8.26 -3.93 -5.94
CA VAL A 63 -6.95 -3.81 -5.32
C VAL A 63 -5.87 -4.39 -6.22
N SER A 64 -6.14 -5.53 -6.87
CA SER A 64 -5.23 -6.14 -7.85
C SER A 64 -4.88 -5.22 -9.02
N ARG A 65 -5.77 -4.30 -9.43
CA ARG A 65 -5.53 -3.34 -10.52
C ARG A 65 -4.56 -2.21 -10.16
N MET A 66 -4.30 -1.97 -8.88
CA MET A 66 -3.45 -0.86 -8.42
C MET A 66 -1.99 -1.29 -8.19
N VAL A 67 -1.74 -2.61 -8.12
CA VAL A 67 -0.42 -3.18 -7.80
C VAL A 67 0.20 -3.99 -8.94
N HIS A 68 -0.56 -4.37 -9.97
CA HIS A 68 -0.07 -4.95 -11.23
C HIS A 68 0.18 -3.86 -12.27
#